data_AF-A0ABD6RTD1-F1
#
_entry.id   AF-A0ABD6RTD1-F1
#
_cell.length_a   1.000
_cell.length_b   1.000
_cell.length_c   1.000
_cell.angle_alpha   90.00
_cell.angle_beta   90.00
_cell.angle_gamma   90.00
#
_symmetry.space_group_name_H-M   'P 1'
#
loop_
_entity.id
_entity.type
_entity.pdbx_description
1 polymer ?
#
loop_
_entity_poly.entity_id
_entity_poly.type
_entity_poly.pdbx_seq_one_letter_code
_entity_poly.pdbx_strand_id
1 'polypeptide(L)'
;MKEQKGKKQKTYISIRLNIMFLCIFVLFSAIIMQLAKVQIVEGEAYKNQVESSQNAITSIPVPRGQILDREGKTVVNNKSLRTITYTRVKGITSEDILKTAKDLAKVLEMPEQDINKLTDIDKKDFW
;
A
#
# COMPACT_ATOMS: atom_id res chain seq x y z
N MET A 1 -76.82 -32.32 -24.50
CA MET A 1 -76.07 -31.04 -24.49
C MET A 1 -74.62 -31.36 -24.17
N LYS A 2 -73.67 -31.06 -25.05
CA LYS A 2 -72.23 -31.28 -24.81
C LYS A 2 -71.60 -29.97 -24.33
N GLU A 3 -71.09 -29.96 -23.11
CA GLU A 3 -70.23 -28.88 -22.60
C GLU A 3 -68.91 -28.85 -23.39
N GLN A 4 -68.59 -27.70 -23.97
CA GLN A 4 -67.26 -27.44 -24.52
C GLN A 4 -66.42 -26.70 -23.49
N LYS A 5 -65.41 -27.38 -22.93
CA LYS A 5 -64.40 -26.78 -22.05
C LYS A 5 -63.42 -25.94 -22.89
N GLY A 6 -63.41 -24.63 -22.65
CA GLY A 6 -62.50 -23.67 -23.28
C GLY A 6 -61.03 -23.96 -22.95
N LYS A 7 -60.20 -24.03 -24.00
CA LYS A 7 -58.75 -24.33 -23.91
C LYS A 7 -57.99 -23.23 -23.17
N LYS A 8 -57.22 -23.63 -22.16
CA LYS A 8 -56.38 -22.75 -21.32
C LYS A 8 -55.13 -22.28 -22.09
N GLN A 9 -55.11 -21.02 -22.50
CA GLN A 9 -53.94 -20.35 -23.12
C GLN A 9 -53.10 -19.54 -22.10
N LYS A 10 -52.93 -20.05 -20.87
CA LYS A 10 -52.26 -19.28 -19.79
C LYS A 10 -50.75 -19.51 -19.65
N THR A 11 -50.15 -20.45 -20.37
CA THR A 11 -48.76 -20.89 -20.09
C THR A 11 -47.69 -20.06 -20.81
N TYR A 12 -47.97 -19.55 -22.02
CA TYR A 12 -46.94 -18.87 -22.83
C TYR A 12 -46.53 -17.48 -22.31
N ILE A 13 -47.44 -16.72 -21.69
CA ILE A 13 -47.11 -15.40 -21.12
C ILE A 13 -46.18 -15.55 -19.91
N SER A 14 -46.42 -16.52 -19.04
CA SER A 14 -45.60 -16.75 -17.85
C SER A 14 -44.18 -17.20 -18.18
N ILE A 15 -43.98 -17.97 -19.26
CA ILE A 15 -42.65 -18.42 -19.69
C ILE A 15 -41.79 -17.25 -20.20
N ARG A 16 -42.36 -16.35 -21.02
CA ARG A 16 -41.64 -15.17 -21.54
C ARG A 16 -41.19 -14.24 -20.41
N LEU A 17 -42.05 -14.04 -19.42
CA LEU A 17 -41.73 -13.25 -18.23
C LEU A 17 -40.62 -13.89 -17.39
N ASN A 18 -40.63 -15.22 -17.22
CA ASN A 18 -39.60 -15.91 -16.46
C ASN A 18 -38.22 -15.88 -17.16
N ILE A 19 -38.20 -15.99 -18.49
CA ILE A 19 -36.99 -15.81 -19.30
C ILE A 19 -36.44 -14.39 -19.17
N MET A 20 -37.32 -13.38 -19.23
CA MET A 20 -36.91 -11.98 -19.06
C MET A 20 -36.35 -11.72 -17.66
N PHE A 21 -36.97 -12.28 -16.62
CA PHE A 21 -36.47 -12.21 -15.25
C PHE A 21 -35.10 -12.88 -15.08
N LEU A 22 -34.90 -14.06 -15.68
CA LEU A 22 -33.60 -14.75 -15.67
C LEU A 22 -32.51 -13.92 -16.34
N CYS A 23 -32.79 -13.32 -17.50
CA CYS A 23 -31.82 -12.46 -18.19
C CYS A 23 -31.39 -11.26 -17.34
N ILE A 24 -32.36 -10.59 -16.70
CA ILE A 24 -32.08 -9.46 -15.81
C ILE A 24 -31.28 -9.92 -14.58
N PHE A 25 -31.63 -11.05 -14.00
CA PHE A 25 -30.91 -11.63 -12.87
C PHE A 25 -29.45 -11.95 -13.21
N VAL A 26 -29.19 -12.54 -14.38
CA VAL A 26 -27.81 -12.84 -14.85
C VAL A 26 -27.01 -11.55 -15.04
N LEU A 27 -27.62 -10.50 -15.62
CA LEU A 27 -27.00 -9.19 -15.77
C LEU A 27 -26.61 -8.59 -14.41
N PHE A 28 -27.51 -8.59 -13.44
CA PHE A 28 -27.21 -8.10 -12.09
C PHE A 28 -26.16 -8.95 -11.37
N SER A 29 -26.21 -10.28 -11.52
CA SER A 29 -25.21 -11.19 -10.95
C SER A 29 -23.80 -10.90 -11.48
N ALA A 30 -23.66 -10.62 -12.78
CA ALA A 30 -22.38 -10.24 -13.37
C ALA A 30 -21.83 -8.93 -12.79
N ILE A 31 -22.69 -7.92 -12.59
CA ILE A 31 -22.30 -6.63 -11.98
C ILE A 31 -21.86 -6.83 -10.53
N ILE A 32 -22.62 -7.60 -9.74
CA ILE A 32 -22.28 -7.90 -8.33
C ILE A 32 -20.94 -8.64 -8.25
N MET A 33 -20.69 -9.60 -9.15
CA MET A 33 -19.43 -10.33 -9.21
C MET A 33 -18.24 -9.42 -9.55
N GLN A 34 -18.40 -8.46 -10.48
CA GLN A 34 -17.36 -7.47 -10.76
C GLN A 34 -17.07 -6.59 -9.55
N LEU A 35 -18.11 -6.13 -8.84
CA LEU A 35 -17.94 -5.32 -7.63
C LEU A 35 -17.24 -6.10 -6.51
N ALA A 36 -17.62 -7.37 -6.31
CA ALA A 36 -16.96 -8.24 -5.35
C ALA A 36 -15.48 -8.45 -5.70
N LYS A 37 -15.14 -8.60 -6.98
CA LYS A 37 -13.73 -8.68 -7.42
C LYS A 37 -12.96 -7.41 -7.05
N VAL A 38 -13.49 -6.22 -7.37
CA VAL A 38 -12.83 -4.94 -7.07
C VAL A 38 -12.70 -4.70 -5.56
N GLN A 39 -13.72 -5.06 -4.78
CA GLN A 39 -13.72 -4.85 -3.33
C GLN A 39 -12.88 -5.87 -2.55
N ILE A 40 -12.90 -7.15 -2.92
CA ILE A 40 -12.22 -8.24 -2.19
C ILE A 40 -10.79 -8.48 -2.71
N VAL A 41 -10.57 -8.47 -4.03
CA VAL A 41 -9.26 -8.80 -4.62
C VAL A 41 -8.39 -7.57 -4.72
N GLU A 42 -8.95 -6.44 -5.18
CA GLU A 42 -8.18 -5.21 -5.39
C GLU A 42 -8.28 -4.23 -4.21
N GLY A 43 -9.17 -4.49 -3.24
CA GLY A 43 -9.37 -3.61 -2.08
C GLY A 43 -8.09 -3.39 -1.27
N GLU A 44 -7.30 -4.44 -1.06
CA GLU A 44 -5.99 -4.32 -0.40
C GLU A 44 -4.99 -3.52 -1.25
N ALA A 45 -4.99 -3.70 -2.58
CA ALA A 45 -4.12 -2.96 -3.48
C ALA A 45 -4.44 -1.46 -3.51
N TYR A 46 -5.72 -1.08 -3.51
CA TYR A 46 -6.13 0.33 -3.42
C TYR A 46 -5.88 0.91 -2.03
N LYS A 47 -6.09 0.13 -0.95
CA LYS A 47 -5.76 0.56 0.41
C LYS A 47 -4.25 0.80 0.57
N ASN A 48 -3.42 -0.11 0.06
CA ASN A 48 -1.96 0.02 0.09
C ASN A 48 -1.48 1.18 -0.77
N GLN A 49 -2.11 1.44 -1.92
CA GLN A 49 -1.82 2.63 -2.73
C GLN A 49 -2.18 3.92 -1.99
N VAL A 50 -3.31 3.96 -1.28
CA VAL A 50 -3.69 5.12 -0.46
C VAL A 50 -2.76 5.31 0.73
N GLU A 51 -2.39 4.24 1.45
CA GLU A 51 -1.43 4.30 2.56
C GLU A 51 -0.03 4.71 2.09
N SER A 52 0.42 4.24 0.92
CA SER A 52 1.68 4.66 0.31
C SER A 52 1.63 6.09 -0.25
N SER A 53 0.46 6.56 -0.66
CA SER A 53 0.23 7.90 -1.24
C SER A 53 -0.28 8.91 -0.21
N GLN A 54 -0.48 8.53 1.05
CA GLN A 54 -0.58 9.43 2.19
C GLN A 54 0.80 10.01 2.50
N ASN A 55 1.34 10.67 1.48
CA ASN A 55 2.26 11.79 1.50
C ASN A 55 2.76 12.10 2.91
N ALA A 56 3.93 11.54 3.23
CA ALA A 56 4.82 12.15 4.18
C ALA A 56 4.95 13.62 3.76
N ILE A 57 4.25 14.51 4.45
CA ILE A 57 4.39 15.95 4.29
C ILE A 57 5.83 16.23 4.71
N THR A 58 6.72 16.15 3.74
CA THR A 58 8.15 16.34 3.96
C THR A 58 8.32 17.84 3.99
N SER A 59 8.11 18.40 5.18
CA SER A 59 8.51 19.76 5.48
C SER A 59 10.02 19.81 5.26
N ILE A 60 10.44 20.40 4.14
CA ILE A 60 11.85 20.71 3.90
C ILE A 60 12.25 21.77 4.93
N PRO A 61 13.04 21.42 5.96
CA PRO A 61 13.38 22.39 6.99
C PRO A 61 14.23 23.48 6.34
N VAL A 62 13.78 24.73 6.45
CA VAL A 62 14.60 25.87 6.02
C VAL A 62 15.80 26.01 6.95
N PRO A 63 16.99 26.31 6.41
CA PRO A 63 18.17 26.55 7.23
C PRO A 63 17.97 27.78 8.12
N ARG A 64 18.35 27.68 9.40
CA ARG A 64 18.36 28.86 10.29
C ARG A 64 19.47 29.83 9.86
N GLY A 65 19.27 31.12 10.15
CA GLY A 65 20.28 32.14 9.95
C GLY A 65 21.55 31.88 10.77
N GLN A 66 22.69 32.34 10.25
CA GLN A 66 23.98 32.25 10.93
C GLN A 66 24.06 33.32 12.03
N ILE A 67 24.64 32.98 13.17
CA ILE A 67 24.91 33.93 14.25
C ILE A 67 26.37 34.36 14.15
N LEU A 68 26.61 35.68 14.05
CA LEU A 68 27.94 36.28 14.01
C LEU A 68 28.24 36.99 15.33
N ASP A 69 29.50 36.97 15.75
CA ASP A 69 30.02 37.82 16.83
C ASP A 69 30.18 39.28 16.35
N ARG A 70 30.46 40.22 17.26
CA ARG A 70 30.69 41.64 16.98
C ARG A 70 31.79 41.88 15.94
N GLU A 71 32.75 40.98 15.83
CA GLU A 71 33.84 41.02 14.83
C GLU A 71 33.46 40.35 13.50
N GLY A 72 32.21 39.92 13.33
CA GLY A 72 31.72 39.27 12.10
C GLY A 72 32.06 37.79 11.99
N LYS A 73 32.67 37.17 13.01
CA LYS A 73 33.01 35.74 13.01
C LYS A 73 31.78 34.88 13.31
N THR A 74 31.54 33.84 12.51
CA THR A 74 30.41 32.92 12.72
C THR A 74 30.60 32.08 13.99
N VAL A 75 29.63 32.17 14.90
CA VAL A 75 29.57 31.39 16.15
C VAL A 75 28.67 30.17 15.99
N VAL A 76 27.56 30.31 15.24
CA VAL A 76 26.61 29.22 14.96
C VAL A 76 26.30 29.18 13.47
N ASN A 77 26.45 28.00 12.86
CA ASN A 77 26.13 27.74 11.45
C ASN A 77 25.28 26.48 11.31
N ASN A 78 24.51 26.38 10.22
CA ASN A 78 23.81 25.17 9.84
C ASN A 78 24.66 24.35 8.87
N LYS A 79 24.73 23.03 9.05
CA LYS A 79 25.35 22.10 8.10
C LYS A 79 24.28 21.14 7.60
N SER A 80 24.04 21.12 6.29
CA SER A 80 23.17 20.11 5.69
C SER A 80 23.85 18.75 5.80
N LEU A 81 23.22 17.83 6.52
CA LEU A 81 23.66 16.45 6.66
C LEU A 81 22.76 15.57 5.79
N ARG A 82 23.37 14.68 5.01
CA ARG A 82 22.64 13.66 4.25
C ARG A 82 22.33 12.51 5.20
N THR A 83 21.05 12.32 5.50
CA THR A 83 20.58 11.24 6.38
C THR A 83 19.90 10.17 5.54
N ILE A 84 20.31 8.92 5.72
CA ILE A 84 19.65 7.75 5.14
C ILE A 84 18.80 7.12 6.24
N THR A 85 17.49 7.06 6.03
CA THR A 85 16.55 6.47 6.99
C THR A 85 16.02 5.16 6.42
N TYR A 86 16.11 4.09 7.21
CA TYR A 86 15.51 2.79 6.87
C TYR A 86 14.26 2.57 7.71
N THR A 87 13.11 2.39 7.06
CA THR A 87 11.84 2.05 7.72
C THR A 87 11.48 0.61 7.36
N ARG A 88 11.42 -0.26 8.38
CA ARG A 88 11.02 -1.66 8.20
C ARG A 88 9.54 -1.73 7.81
N VAL A 89 9.25 -2.28 6.63
CA VAL A 89 7.88 -2.57 6.19
C VAL A 89 7.33 -3.80 6.90
N LYS A 90 6.02 -3.83 7.17
CA LYS A 90 5.37 -4.99 7.82
C LYS A 90 5.47 -6.23 6.91
N GLY A 91 5.90 -7.36 7.47
CA GLY A 91 5.98 -8.65 6.77
C GLY A 91 7.32 -8.95 6.07
N ILE A 92 8.35 -8.10 6.22
CA ILE A 92 9.69 -8.39 5.70
C ILE A 92 10.43 -9.40 6.59
N THR A 93 11.19 -10.31 5.96
CA THR A 93 12.00 -11.31 6.65
C THR A 93 13.37 -10.76 7.06
N SER A 94 14.05 -11.39 8.03
CA SER A 94 15.39 -10.98 8.45
C SER A 94 16.42 -11.16 7.32
N GLU A 95 16.23 -12.16 6.47
CA GLU A 95 17.07 -12.44 5.31
C GLU A 95 17.02 -11.30 4.27
N ASP A 96 15.83 -10.76 4.01
CA ASP A 96 15.64 -9.65 3.07
C ASP A 96 16.29 -8.35 3.57
N ILE A 97 16.23 -8.11 4.88
CA ILE A 97 16.92 -6.99 5.53
C ILE A 97 18.43 -7.14 5.38
N LEU A 98 18.96 -8.34 5.64
CA LEU A 98 20.39 -8.63 5.53
C LEU A 98 20.87 -8.46 4.09
N LYS A 99 20.07 -8.89 3.10
CA LYS A 99 20.38 -8.69 1.67
C LYS A 99 20.46 -7.19 1.33
N THR A 100 19.48 -6.42 1.75
CA THR A 100 19.44 -4.97 1.54
C THR A 100 20.65 -4.28 2.21
N ALA A 101 20.99 -4.69 3.43
CA ALA A 101 22.15 -4.18 4.15
C ALA A 101 23.47 -4.50 3.43
N LYS A 102 23.64 -5.72 2.89
CA LYS A 102 24.82 -6.11 2.10
C LYS A 102 24.96 -5.28 0.82
N ASP A 103 23.85 -4.96 0.16
CA ASP A 103 23.89 -4.13 -1.04
C ASP A 103 24.18 -2.66 -0.69
N LEU A 104 23.64 -2.15 0.40
CA LEU A 104 23.97 -0.80 0.91
C LEU A 104 25.44 -0.68 1.35
N ALA A 105 26.00 -1.72 1.98
CA ALA A 105 27.39 -1.73 2.42
C ALA A 105 28.42 -1.63 1.27
N LYS A 106 28.03 -1.95 0.03
CA LYS A 106 28.89 -1.77 -1.15
C LYS A 106 29.01 -0.31 -1.60
N VAL A 107 28.03 0.52 -1.22
CA VAL A 107 27.90 1.91 -1.69
C VAL A 107 28.17 2.90 -0.56
N LEU A 108 27.93 2.49 0.69
CA LEU A 108 28.14 3.31 1.88
C LEU A 108 29.48 3.02 2.53
N GLU A 109 30.28 4.07 2.72
CA GLU A 109 31.46 4.03 3.58
C GLU A 109 31.02 4.30 5.03
N MET A 110 31.20 3.31 5.91
CA MET A 110 30.95 3.46 7.35
C MET A 110 32.27 3.52 8.12
N PRO A 111 32.45 4.52 9.01
CA PRO A 111 33.60 4.56 9.91
C PRO A 111 33.64 3.33 10.84
N GLU A 112 34.83 2.78 11.10
CA GLU A 112 35.00 1.64 12.01
C GLU A 112 34.46 1.92 13.42
N GLN A 113 34.51 3.18 13.87
CA GLN A 113 33.97 3.61 15.15
C GLN A 113 32.46 3.35 15.27
N ASP A 114 31.72 3.41 14.16
CA ASP A 114 30.29 3.15 14.15
C ASP A 114 29.98 1.65 14.07
N ILE A 115 30.84 0.87 13.43
CA ILE A 115 30.76 -0.60 13.40
C ILE A 115 31.04 -1.17 14.80
N ASN A 116 31.96 -0.56 15.55
CA ASN A 116 32.32 -1.00 16.90
C ASN A 116 31.24 -0.70 17.96
N LYS A 117 30.16 0.02 17.61
CA LYS A 117 29.01 0.26 18.50
C LYS A 117 28.01 -0.90 18.50
N LEU A 118 28.14 -1.87 17.59
CA LEU A 118 27.26 -3.04 17.52
C LEU A 118 27.42 -3.91 18.77
N THR A 119 26.30 -4.19 19.45
CA THR A 119 26.25 -5.07 20.60
C THR A 119 26.13 -6.54 20.19
N ASP A 120 26.43 -7.45 21.11
CA ASP A 120 26.30 -8.89 20.86
C ASP A 120 24.85 -9.34 20.64
N ILE A 121 23.88 -8.54 21.08
CA ILE A 121 22.45 -8.77 20.85
C ILE A 121 22.09 -8.42 19.41
N ASP A 122 22.51 -7.24 18.92
CA ASP A 122 22.24 -6.79 17.54
C ASP A 122 22.74 -7.79 16.51
N LYS A 123 23.86 -8.40 16.85
CA LYS A 123 24.53 -9.49 16.14
C LYS A 123 23.61 -10.72 16.04
N LYS A 124 23.14 -11.23 17.19
CA LYS A 124 22.31 -12.44 17.29
C LYS A 124 20.93 -12.33 16.62
N ASP A 125 20.42 -11.12 16.42
CA ASP A 125 19.14 -10.93 15.72
C ASP A 125 19.19 -11.30 14.22
N PHE A 126 20.40 -11.44 13.65
CA PHE A 126 20.61 -11.77 12.25
C PHE A 126 21.36 -13.11 12.02
N TRP A 127 21.79 -13.81 13.08
CA TRP A 127 22.49 -15.10 13.03
C TRP A 127 22.26 -15.97 14.27
#